data_AF-A0A445N0V3-F1
#
_entry.id   AF-A0A445N0V3-F1
#
_cell.length_a   1.000
_cell.length_b   1.000
_cell.length_c   1.000
_cell.angle_alpha   90.00
_cell.angle_beta   90.00
_cell.angle_gamma   90.00
#
_symmetry.space_group_name_H-M   'P 1'
#
loop_
_entity.id
_entity.type
_entity.pdbx_description
1 polymer ?
#
loop_
_entity_poly.entity_id
_entity_poly.type
_entity_poly.pdbx_seq_one_letter_code
_entity_poly.pdbx_strand_id
1 'polypeptide(L)'
;MNSFNKQAALTPPKNASELLDIYFLDIRSALLESAAALDRIERAAGGKDILDDPRIQDLKRACNIIMDGKNNRSEQILLLLSHPLE
;
A
#
# COMPACT_ATOMS: atom_id res chain seq x y z
N MET A 1 -50.41 0.10 -10.74
CA MET A 1 -49.63 -0.91 -10.00
C MET A 1 -48.20 -0.81 -10.52
N ASN A 2 -47.39 0.09 -9.96
CA ASN A 2 -46.06 0.43 -10.48
C ASN A 2 -45.03 -0.56 -9.93
N SER A 3 -44.59 -1.50 -10.77
CA SER A 3 -43.38 -2.28 -10.49
C SER A 3 -42.17 -1.39 -10.72
N PHE A 4 -41.61 -0.87 -9.63
CA PHE A 4 -40.29 -0.26 -9.64
C PHE A 4 -39.26 -1.35 -9.95
N ASN A 5 -38.66 -1.23 -11.13
CA ASN A 5 -37.56 -2.06 -11.59
C ASN A 5 -36.38 -1.87 -10.62
N LYS A 6 -36.02 -2.92 -9.87
CA LYS A 6 -34.80 -2.96 -9.05
C LYS A 6 -33.64 -2.64 -9.99
N GLN A 7 -33.00 -1.47 -9.84
CA GLN A 7 -31.68 -1.25 -10.43
C GLN A 7 -30.81 -2.44 -10.03
N ALA A 8 -30.41 -3.26 -11.00
CA ALA A 8 -29.40 -4.28 -10.78
C ALA A 8 -28.18 -3.55 -10.22
N ALA A 9 -27.77 -3.90 -9.01
CA ALA A 9 -26.52 -3.41 -8.45
C ALA A 9 -25.42 -3.70 -9.47
N LEU A 10 -24.73 -2.67 -9.95
CA LEU A 10 -23.64 -2.83 -10.91
C LEU A 10 -22.59 -3.73 -10.28
N THR A 11 -22.57 -4.99 -10.70
CA THR A 11 -21.53 -5.93 -10.31
C THR A 11 -20.19 -5.33 -10.76
N PRO A 12 -19.17 -5.25 -9.89
CA PRO A 12 -17.84 -4.85 -10.32
C PRO A 12 -17.45 -5.69 -11.55
N PRO A 13 -16.97 -5.06 -12.63
CA PRO A 13 -16.79 -5.73 -13.92
C PRO A 13 -15.71 -6.83 -13.90
N LYS A 14 -14.95 -6.93 -12.81
CA LYS A 14 -13.91 -7.92 -12.59
C LYS A 14 -14.07 -8.56 -11.21
N ASN A 15 -13.89 -9.87 -11.14
CA ASN A 15 -13.84 -10.61 -9.88
C ASN A 15 -12.46 -10.50 -9.21
N ALA A 16 -12.33 -11.02 -7.99
CA ALA A 16 -11.10 -10.92 -7.20
C ALA A 16 -9.88 -11.57 -7.87
N SER A 17 -10.05 -12.69 -8.57
CA SER A 17 -8.96 -13.37 -9.28
C SER A 17 -8.46 -12.53 -10.46
N GLU A 18 -9.39 -11.97 -11.24
CA GLU A 18 -9.04 -11.13 -12.37
C GLU A 18 -8.32 -9.85 -11.93
N LEU A 19 -8.68 -9.29 -10.78
CA LEU A 19 -7.96 -8.15 -10.20
C LEU A 19 -6.59 -8.56 -9.69
N LEU A 20 -6.45 -9.73 -9.05
CA LEU A 20 -5.17 -10.24 -8.63
C LEU A 20 -4.23 -10.41 -9.83
N ASP A 21 -4.69 -11.03 -10.92
CA ASP A 21 -3.89 -11.24 -12.13
C ASP A 21 -3.39 -9.93 -12.74
N ILE A 22 -4.21 -8.87 -12.70
CA ILE A 22 -3.85 -7.54 -13.19
C ILE A 22 -2.77 -6.90 -12.31
N TYR A 23 -2.93 -6.95 -10.98
CA TYR A 23 -2.07 -6.17 -10.07
C TYR A 23 -0.88 -6.95 -9.50
N PHE A 24 -0.84 -8.27 -9.67
CA PHE A 24 0.16 -9.10 -9.01
C PHE A 24 1.60 -8.69 -9.35
N LEU A 25 1.90 -8.48 -10.63
CA LEU A 25 3.25 -8.12 -11.06
C LEU A 25 3.65 -6.71 -10.59
N ASP A 26 2.73 -5.75 -10.60
CA ASP A 26 2.98 -4.39 -10.15
C ASP A 26 3.26 -4.35 -8.64
N ILE A 27 2.42 -5.02 -7.85
CA ILE A 27 2.61 -5.11 -6.39
C ILE A 27 3.93 -5.83 -6.09
N ARG A 28 4.22 -6.92 -6.79
CA ARG A 28 5.48 -7.65 -6.64
C ARG A 28 6.69 -6.76 -6.96
N SER A 29 6.65 -5.98 -8.05
CA SER A 29 7.75 -5.08 -8.40
C SER A 29 7.96 -4.03 -7.31
N ALA A 30 6.88 -3.38 -6.87
CA ALA A 30 6.94 -2.35 -5.83
C ALA A 30 7.53 -2.88 -4.52
N LEU A 31 7.17 -4.10 -4.11
CA LEU A 31 7.73 -4.75 -2.93
C LEU A 31 9.24 -5.01 -3.07
N LEU A 32 9.67 -5.55 -4.21
CA LEU A 32 11.09 -5.85 -4.46
C LEU A 32 11.94 -4.57 -4.53
N GLU A 33 11.44 -3.55 -5.22
CA GLU A 33 12.12 -2.25 -5.33
C GLU A 33 12.26 -1.57 -3.96
N SER A 34 11.20 -1.60 -3.15
CA SER A 34 11.21 -1.04 -1.79
C SER A 34 12.22 -1.76 -0.90
N ALA A 35 12.22 -3.10 -0.90
CA ALA A 35 13.17 -3.90 -0.12
C ALA A 35 14.62 -3.63 -0.57
N ALA A 36 14.89 -3.67 -1.87
CA ALA A 36 16.22 -3.44 -2.41
C ALA A 36 16.72 -2.00 -2.16
N ALA A 37 15.82 -1.01 -2.07
CA ALA A 37 16.19 0.35 -1.68
C ALA A 37 16.64 0.39 -0.20
N LEU A 38 15.87 -0.22 0.70
CA LEU A 38 16.21 -0.30 2.13
C LEU A 38 17.55 -1.03 2.35
N ASP A 39 17.78 -2.16 1.67
CA ASP A 39 19.04 -2.90 1.73
C ASP A 39 20.25 -2.03 1.33
N ARG A 40 20.08 -1.20 0.28
CA ARG A 40 21.15 -0.28 -0.17
C ARG A 40 21.40 0.84 0.84
N ILE A 41 20.35 1.36 1.48
CA ILE A 41 20.46 2.40 2.51
C ILE A 41 21.20 1.82 3.73
N GLU A 42 20.80 0.66 4.22
CA GLU A 42 21.41 0.02 5.39
C GLU A 42 22.90 -0.29 5.17
N ARG A 43 23.28 -0.66 3.94
CA ARG A 43 24.67 -0.96 3.55
C ARG A 43 25.55 0.28 3.35
N ALA A 44 24.97 1.48 3.23
CA ALA A 44 25.74 2.70 3.06
C ALA A 44 26.47 3.11 4.35
N ALA A 45 27.44 4.02 4.24
CA ALA A 45 28.08 4.61 5.42
C ALA A 45 27.05 5.36 6.26
N GLY A 46 26.99 5.09 7.57
CA GLY A 46 25.93 5.60 8.46
C GLY A 46 24.57 4.91 8.29
N GLY A 47 24.51 3.83 7.49
CA GLY A 47 23.27 3.14 7.13
C GLY A 47 22.52 2.51 8.29
N LYS A 48 23.20 2.17 9.40
CA LYS A 48 22.53 1.68 10.61
C LYS A 48 21.85 2.81 11.39
N ASP A 49 22.48 3.96 11.49
CA ASP A 49 21.98 5.10 12.26
C ASP A 49 20.76 5.74 11.56
N ILE A 50 20.76 5.76 10.22
CA ILE A 50 19.64 6.31 9.44
C ILE A 50 18.39 5.42 9.51
N LEU A 51 18.47 4.17 9.98
CA LEU A 51 17.28 3.32 10.14
C LEU A 51 16.32 3.84 11.21
N ASP A 52 16.80 4.66 12.14
CA ASP A 52 15.99 5.33 13.16
C ASP A 52 15.38 6.65 12.67
N ASP A 53 15.67 7.08 11.44
CA ASP A 53 15.05 8.26 10.83
C ASP A 53 13.52 8.10 10.80
N PRO A 54 12.76 9.11 11.27
CA PRO A 54 11.30 9.02 11.31
C PRO A 54 10.65 8.68 9.97
N ARG A 55 11.24 9.12 8.85
CA ARG A 55 10.74 8.79 7.50
C ARG A 55 10.89 7.31 7.19
N ILE A 56 11.98 6.67 7.63
CA ILE A 56 12.17 5.22 7.50
C ILE A 56 11.16 4.48 8.39
N GLN A 57 10.89 5.01 9.58
CA GLN A 57 9.88 4.44 10.49
C GLN A 57 8.46 4.56 9.92
N ASP A 58 8.13 5.65 9.22
CA ASP A 58 6.87 5.80 8.49
C ASP A 58 6.73 4.81 7.35
N LEU A 59 7.79 4.57 6.57
CA LEU A 59 7.77 3.56 5.51
C LEU A 59 7.54 2.16 6.09
N LYS A 60 8.17 1.81 7.21
CA LYS A 60 7.92 0.54 7.92
C LYS A 60 6.47 0.44 8.41
N ARG A 61 5.91 1.53 8.96
CA ARG A 61 4.50 1.59 9.37
C ARG A 61 3.54 1.43 8.18
N ALA A 62 3.87 1.98 7.02
CA ALA A 62 3.09 1.80 5.79
C ALA A 62 3.04 0.32 5.36
N CYS A 63 4.12 -0.44 5.53
CA CYS A 63 4.12 -1.89 5.28
C CYS A 63 3.12 -2.63 6.18
N ASN A 64 2.99 -2.22 7.45
CA ASN A 64 1.98 -2.81 8.35
C ASN A 64 0.54 -2.50 7.89
N ILE A 65 0.27 -1.28 7.39
CA ILE A 65 -1.05 -0.93 6.83
C ILE A 65 -1.41 -1.83 5.65
N ILE A 66 -0.43 -2.18 4.81
CA ILE A 66 -0.64 -3.11 3.68
C ILE A 66 -1.08 -4.48 4.19
N MET A 67 -0.44 -4.99 5.25
CA MET A 67 -0.72 -6.30 5.83
C MET A 67 -2.05 -6.34 6.61
N ASP A 68 -2.31 -5.35 7.46
CA ASP A 68 -3.41 -5.35 8.43
C ASP A 68 -4.75 -4.85 7.84
N GLY A 69 -4.69 -4.06 6.76
CA GLY A 69 -5.79 -3.17 6.36
C GLY A 69 -7.13 -3.85 6.05
N LYS A 70 -8.14 -3.65 6.90
CA LYS A 70 -9.54 -3.74 6.47
C LYS A 70 -9.91 -2.45 5.75
N ASN A 71 -10.09 -2.51 4.43
CA ASN A 71 -10.49 -1.43 3.52
C ASN A 71 -9.57 -0.16 3.55
N ASN A 72 -9.63 0.66 2.50
CA ASN A 72 -8.99 2.00 2.42
C ASN A 72 -7.47 2.09 2.73
N ARG A 73 -6.66 1.08 2.37
CA ARG A 73 -5.19 1.09 2.60
C ARG A 73 -4.49 2.33 2.04
N SER A 74 -4.86 2.74 0.83
CA SER A 74 -4.24 3.88 0.16
C SER A 74 -4.44 5.21 0.90
N GLU A 75 -5.63 5.44 1.45
CA GLU A 75 -5.94 6.64 2.25
C GLU A 75 -5.11 6.66 3.54
N GLN A 76 -5.03 5.52 4.22
CA GLN A 76 -4.26 5.40 5.46
C GLN A 76 -2.77 5.65 5.23
N ILE A 77 -2.19 5.08 4.17
CA ILE A 77 -0.78 5.32 3.79
C ILE A 77 -0.58 6.80 3.42
N LEU A 78 -1.50 7.39 2.64
CA LEU A 78 -1.42 8.80 2.27
C LEU A 78 -1.38 9.70 3.51
N LEU A 79 -2.30 9.49 4.45
CA LEU A 79 -2.35 10.27 5.69
C LEU A 79 -1.09 10.09 6.52
N LEU A 80 -0.63 8.85 6.72
CA LEU A 80 0.61 8.54 7.43
C LEU A 80 1.81 9.31 6.85
N LEU A 81 1.95 9.34 5.52
CA LEU A 81 3.07 9.97 4.83
C LEU A 81 2.88 11.47 4.56
N SER A 82 1.73 12.05 4.93
CA SER A 82 1.44 13.49 4.78
C SER A 82 1.66 14.29 6.06
N HIS A 83 1.94 13.63 7.19
CA HIS A 83 2.23 14.33 8.45
C HIS A 83 3.57 15.06 8.37
N PRO A 84 3.64 16.35 8.74
CA PRO A 84 4.91 17.05 8.90
C PRO A 84 5.74 16.35 9.97
N LEU A 85 7.03 16.15 9.70
CA LEU A 85 8.00 15.77 10.73
C LEU A 85 8.04 16.93 11.75
N GLU A 86 7.59 16.70 12.99
CA GLU A 86 7.77 17.64 14.10
C GLU A 86 9.24 17.69 14.56
#